data_AF-A0A1V5R2C9-F1
#
_entry.id   AF-A0A1V5R2C9-F1
#
_cell.length_a   1.000
_cell.length_b   1.000
_cell.length_c   1.000
_cell.angle_alpha   90.00
_cell.angle_beta   90.00
_cell.angle_gamma   90.00
#
_symmetry.space_group_name_H-M   'P 1'
#
loop_
_entity.id
_entity.type
_entity.pdbx_description
1 polymer ?
#
loop_
_entity_poly.entity_id
_entity_poly.type
_entity_poly.pdbx_seq_one_letter_code
_entity_poly.pdbx_strand_id
1 'polypeptide(L)'
;MCYFLILLCLTFASSISFAQLNQPQPTPAKVHVDGTPSTLYITIHTDPSYQNNNTVVNTNLLTSFQQQIQAFVDYTKAGQDFVKTKLTNFSDFMIAYAKENSMQLSVGAVGAIYAGIWFRFIYLHHRIFKPDTWASWKNKSDLDELQSISQAQLSRELVLAIQKKYQAADKIADFITPLMAFIVDINSEMNHINSFIWQYESLKKIKLIALFPGYGKTVKLLREKLKRLLFLKNVFGSWMAEYKISMNMKPENTRRAINRAANHTTLATKKQYSAARNKEIVENFLKSQPTTLSQSLAQQAC
;
A
#
# COMPACT_ATOMS: atom_id res chain seq x y z
N MET A 1 37.42 8.30 -13.27
CA MET A 1 36.44 9.07 -12.47
C MET A 1 35.07 9.21 -13.15
N CYS A 2 34.96 9.50 -14.45
CA CYS A 2 33.65 9.65 -15.13
C CYS A 2 32.70 8.43 -14.99
N TYR A 3 33.20 7.19 -15.09
CA TYR A 3 32.37 6.00 -14.91
C TYR A 3 31.73 5.88 -13.51
N PHE A 4 32.39 6.38 -12.48
CA PHE A 4 31.87 6.32 -11.11
C PHE A 4 30.72 7.32 -10.89
N LEU A 5 30.85 8.52 -11.47
CA LEU A 5 29.78 9.53 -11.50
C LEU A 5 28.58 9.06 -12.32
N ILE A 6 28.81 8.38 -13.45
CA ILE A 6 27.73 7.82 -14.28
C ILE A 6 27.00 6.70 -13.52
N LEU A 7 27.70 5.79 -12.85
CA LEU A 7 27.07 4.76 -12.01
C LEU A 7 26.29 5.35 -10.84
N LEU A 8 26.79 6.43 -10.22
CA LEU A 8 26.12 7.09 -9.11
C LEU A 8 24.86 7.84 -9.57
N CYS A 9 24.89 8.47 -10.75
CA CYS A 9 23.71 9.05 -11.39
C CYS A 9 22.69 7.99 -11.83
N LEU A 10 23.14 6.86 -12.38
CA LEU A 10 22.25 5.76 -12.81
C LEU A 10 21.54 5.09 -11.61
N THR A 11 22.23 4.95 -10.47
CA THR A 11 21.63 4.43 -9.23
C THR A 11 20.67 5.43 -8.57
N PHE A 12 20.92 6.74 -8.71
CA PHE A 12 19.96 7.77 -8.28
C PHE A 12 18.73 7.86 -9.20
N ALA A 13 18.92 7.77 -10.52
CA ALA A 13 17.83 7.82 -11.50
C ALA A 13 16.89 6.61 -11.36
N SER A 14 17.42 5.40 -11.16
CA SER A 14 16.59 4.19 -10.97
C SER A 14 15.76 4.23 -9.69
N SER A 15 16.24 4.93 -8.66
CA SER A 15 15.49 5.13 -7.42
C SER A 15 14.27 6.05 -7.59
N ILE A 16 14.31 6.98 -8.54
CA ILE A 16 13.22 7.92 -8.85
C ILE A 16 12.18 7.23 -9.74
N SER A 17 12.61 6.43 -10.71
CA SER A 17 11.72 5.68 -11.60
C SER A 17 10.86 4.64 -10.86
N PHE A 18 11.38 4.02 -9.80
CA PHE A 18 10.61 3.06 -8.99
C PHE A 18 9.44 3.69 -8.22
N ALA A 19 9.47 5.00 -7.95
CA ALA A 19 8.38 5.70 -7.26
C ALA A 19 7.24 6.12 -8.21
N GLN A 20 7.50 6.24 -9.51
CA GLN A 20 6.49 6.63 -10.51
C GLN A 20 5.76 5.44 -11.18
N LEU A 21 6.32 4.23 -11.14
CA LEU A 21 5.77 3.05 -11.83
C LEU A 21 4.46 2.49 -11.23
N ASN A 22 3.98 3.01 -10.10
CA ASN A 22 2.73 2.58 -9.46
C ASN A 22 1.55 3.54 -9.67
N GLN A 23 1.69 4.59 -10.50
CA GLN A 23 0.52 5.38 -10.89
C GLN A 23 -0.11 4.78 -12.16
N PRO A 24 -1.43 4.47 -12.15
CA PRO A 24 -2.13 4.03 -13.34
C PRO A 24 -2.05 5.14 -14.40
N GLN A 25 -1.31 4.89 -15.47
CA GLN A 25 -1.23 5.79 -16.62
C GLN A 25 -2.59 5.80 -17.34
N PRO A 26 -3.20 6.99 -17.55
CA PRO A 26 -4.36 7.09 -18.41
C PRO A 26 -3.95 6.73 -19.83
N THR A 27 -4.64 5.79 -20.46
CA THR A 27 -4.42 5.38 -21.85
C THR A 27 -4.59 6.59 -22.77
N PRO A 28 -3.54 7.07 -23.46
CA PRO A 28 -3.68 8.19 -24.38
C PRO A 28 -4.50 7.73 -25.59
N ALA A 29 -5.51 8.52 -25.95
CA ALA A 29 -6.24 8.35 -27.20
C ALA A 29 -5.25 8.49 -28.37
N LYS A 30 -5.10 7.42 -29.16
CA LYS A 30 -4.29 7.43 -30.39
C LYS A 30 -5.01 8.28 -31.45
N VAL A 31 -4.50 9.48 -31.68
CA VAL A 31 -4.81 10.25 -32.90
C VAL A 31 -3.66 10.01 -33.87
N HIS A 32 -3.96 9.37 -35.00
CA HIS A 32 -2.99 9.11 -36.07
C HIS A 32 -2.91 10.36 -36.94
N VAL A 33 -1.76 11.04 -36.93
CA VAL A 33 -1.48 12.17 -37.82
C VAL A 33 -0.39 11.69 -38.78
N ASP A 34 -0.79 11.31 -39.99
CA ASP A 34 0.15 10.92 -41.03
C ASP A 34 0.86 12.16 -41.59
N GLY A 35 2.20 12.09 -41.64
CA GLY A 35 3.11 13.18 -42.01
C GLY A 35 3.19 13.51 -43.50
N THR A 36 2.10 13.33 -44.26
CA THR A 36 1.96 13.92 -45.59
C THR A 36 1.31 15.30 -45.46
N PRO A 37 1.66 16.30 -46.29
CA PRO A 37 0.98 17.60 -46.27
C PRO A 37 -0.50 17.35 -46.54
N SER A 38 -1.28 17.31 -45.46
CA SER A 38 -2.67 16.94 -45.51
C SER A 38 -3.41 18.11 -46.13
N THR A 39 -3.69 18.03 -47.43
CA THR A 39 -4.74 18.85 -48.03
C THR A 39 -6.00 18.48 -47.27
N LEU A 40 -6.45 19.36 -46.38
CA LEU A 40 -7.63 19.14 -45.57
C LEU A 40 -8.84 19.25 -46.50
N TYR A 41 -9.26 18.13 -47.07
CA TYR A 41 -10.48 18.05 -47.86
C TYR A 41 -11.67 18.16 -46.90
N ILE A 42 -12.22 19.36 -46.76
CA ILE A 42 -13.49 19.57 -46.07
C ILE A 42 -14.58 19.05 -47.02
N THR A 43 -14.97 17.79 -46.87
CA THR A 43 -16.16 17.25 -47.55
C THR A 43 -17.39 17.82 -46.87
N ILE A 44 -17.92 18.91 -47.40
CA ILE A 44 -19.21 19.44 -46.95
C ILE A 44 -20.30 18.51 -47.49
N HIS A 45 -20.91 17.71 -46.61
CA HIS A 45 -22.10 16.94 -46.96
C HIS A 45 -23.27 17.90 -47.13
N THR A 46 -23.48 18.37 -48.36
CA THR A 46 -24.69 19.08 -48.75
C THR A 46 -25.77 18.05 -49.09
N ASP A 47 -26.89 18.14 -48.39
CA ASP A 47 -28.10 17.34 -48.63
C ASP A 47 -28.53 17.45 -50.11
N PRO A 48 -28.72 16.33 -50.83
CA PRO A 48 -28.98 16.34 -52.29
C PRO A 48 -30.33 16.95 -52.70
N SER A 49 -31.17 17.36 -51.75
CA SER A 49 -32.51 17.92 -52.00
C SER A 49 -32.55 19.41 -52.36
N TYR A 50 -31.41 20.12 -52.36
CA TYR A 50 -31.33 21.54 -52.74
C TYR A 50 -30.52 21.75 -54.04
N GLN A 51 -31.08 21.32 -55.17
CA GLN A 51 -30.59 21.69 -56.51
C GLN A 51 -31.46 22.78 -57.13
N ASN A 52 -31.21 24.04 -56.78
CA ASN A 52 -31.26 25.14 -57.74
C ASN A 52 -30.84 26.44 -57.04
N ASN A 53 -29.70 26.98 -57.46
CA ASN A 53 -29.34 28.40 -57.53
C ASN A 53 -27.81 28.46 -57.48
N ASN A 54 -27.23 29.03 -58.55
CA ASN A 54 -25.81 29.29 -58.70
C ASN A 54 -25.26 30.04 -57.48
N THR A 55 -24.74 29.31 -56.51
CA THR A 55 -23.97 29.86 -55.41
C THR A 55 -22.58 30.09 -55.97
N VAL A 56 -22.33 31.32 -56.41
CA VAL A 56 -20.98 31.83 -56.63
C VAL A 56 -20.29 31.77 -55.28
N VAL A 57 -19.59 30.65 -55.01
CA VAL A 57 -18.77 30.48 -53.82
C VAL A 57 -17.74 31.59 -53.85
N ASN A 58 -17.85 32.51 -52.90
CA ASN A 58 -17.05 33.72 -52.82
C ASN A 58 -15.59 33.33 -52.53
N THR A 59 -14.80 33.17 -53.59
CA THR A 59 -13.39 32.73 -53.55
C THR A 59 -12.52 33.58 -52.63
N ASN A 60 -12.90 34.85 -52.41
CA ASN A 60 -12.20 35.79 -51.54
C ASN A 60 -12.22 35.41 -50.07
N LEU A 61 -13.28 34.73 -49.59
CA LEU A 61 -13.35 34.30 -48.19
C LEU A 61 -12.39 33.13 -47.92
N LEU A 62 -12.32 32.18 -48.86
CA LEU A 62 -11.45 31.02 -48.75
C LEU A 62 -9.96 31.41 -48.77
N THR A 63 -9.57 32.35 -49.64
CA THR A 63 -8.18 32.83 -49.72
C THR A 63 -7.77 33.57 -48.44
N SER A 64 -8.64 34.40 -47.87
CA SER A 64 -8.36 35.10 -46.60
C SER A 64 -8.17 34.13 -45.42
N PHE A 65 -8.97 33.07 -45.36
CA PHE A 65 -8.86 32.04 -44.33
C PHE A 65 -7.58 31.21 -44.48
N GLN A 66 -7.24 30.79 -45.71
CA GLN A 66 -5.98 30.11 -46.00
C GLN A 66 -4.77 30.97 -45.62
N GLN A 67 -4.82 32.28 -45.87
CA GLN A 67 -3.76 33.21 -45.48
C GLN A 67 -3.63 33.31 -43.96
N GLN A 68 -4.74 33.32 -43.20
CA GLN A 68 -4.70 33.29 -41.74
C GLN A 68 -4.11 31.98 -41.19
N ILE A 69 -4.49 30.83 -41.77
CA ILE A 69 -3.90 29.53 -41.39
C ILE A 69 -2.39 29.54 -41.64
N GLN A 70 -1.96 30.01 -42.82
CA GLN A 70 -0.54 30.04 -43.16
C GLN A 70 0.24 30.97 -42.21
N ALA A 71 -0.30 32.14 -41.88
CA ALA A 71 0.29 33.05 -40.90
C ALA A 71 0.42 32.42 -39.51
N PHE A 72 -0.58 31.66 -39.06
CA PHE A 72 -0.52 30.93 -37.80
C PHE A 72 0.52 29.81 -37.83
N VAL A 73 0.56 29.02 -38.92
CA VAL A 73 1.55 27.95 -39.12
C VAL A 73 2.96 28.54 -39.11
N ASP A 74 3.19 29.65 -39.81
CA ASP A 74 4.50 30.31 -39.86
C ASP A 74 4.90 30.89 -38.50
N TYR A 75 3.95 31.43 -37.73
CA TYR A 75 4.18 31.88 -36.35
C TYR A 75 4.61 30.71 -35.43
N THR A 76 3.92 29.57 -35.51
CA THR A 76 4.28 28.40 -34.70
C THR A 76 5.64 27.81 -35.09
N LYS A 77 5.98 27.79 -36.39
CA LYS A 77 7.31 27.39 -36.87
C LYS A 77 8.40 28.32 -36.36
N ALA A 78 8.19 29.64 -36.49
CA ALA A 78 9.13 30.63 -35.96
C ALA A 78 9.34 30.47 -34.44
N GLY A 79 8.29 30.18 -33.68
CA GLY A 79 8.38 29.86 -32.26
C GLY A 79 9.20 28.59 -31.97
N GLN A 80 8.99 27.52 -32.73
CA GLN A 80 9.76 26.27 -32.60
C GLN A 80 11.24 26.47 -32.96
N ASP A 81 11.53 27.19 -34.04
CA ASP A 81 12.89 27.45 -34.50
C ASP A 81 13.63 28.38 -33.53
N PHE A 82 12.93 29.36 -32.94
CA PHE A 82 13.47 30.17 -31.86
C PHE A 82 13.85 29.32 -30.64
N VAL A 83 12.96 28.44 -30.17
CA VAL A 83 13.23 27.55 -29.03
C VAL A 83 14.39 26.61 -29.34
N LYS A 84 14.42 25.99 -30.52
CA LYS A 84 15.53 25.11 -30.95
C LYS A 84 16.86 25.86 -30.97
N THR A 85 16.90 27.04 -31.57
CA THR A 85 18.11 27.87 -31.67
C THR A 85 18.60 28.29 -30.29
N LYS A 86 17.68 28.67 -29.37
CA LYS A 86 18.06 28.99 -28.00
C LYS A 86 18.59 27.77 -27.24
N LEU A 87 18.02 26.59 -27.46
CA LEU A 87 18.47 25.36 -26.83
C LEU A 87 19.84 24.91 -27.35
N THR A 88 20.09 25.01 -28.66
CA THR A 88 21.41 24.70 -29.25
C THR A 88 22.47 25.67 -28.76
N ASN A 89 22.17 26.98 -28.77
CA ASN A 89 23.11 27.99 -28.29
C ASN A 89 23.41 27.82 -26.79
N PHE A 90 22.42 27.45 -25.98
CA PHE A 90 22.62 27.13 -24.57
C PHE A 90 23.49 25.87 -24.40
N SER A 91 23.24 24.82 -25.19
CA SER A 91 24.06 23.61 -25.19
C SER A 91 25.52 23.89 -25.56
N ASP A 92 25.75 24.64 -26.63
CA ASP A 92 27.10 24.99 -27.10
C ASP A 92 27.84 25.85 -26.07
N PHE A 93 27.14 26.81 -25.46
CA PHE A 93 27.65 27.58 -24.33
C PHE A 93 28.05 26.69 -23.15
N MET A 94 27.20 25.74 -22.75
CA MET A 94 27.50 24.82 -21.64
C MET A 94 28.69 23.91 -21.96
N ILE A 95 28.84 23.46 -23.21
CA ILE A 95 29.99 22.64 -23.65
C ILE A 95 31.28 23.46 -23.61
N ALA A 96 31.27 24.69 -24.12
CA ALA A 96 32.43 25.58 -24.11
C ALA A 96 32.84 25.91 -22.67
N TYR A 97 31.88 26.31 -21.82
CA TYR A 97 32.11 26.58 -20.41
C TYR A 97 32.67 25.36 -19.68
N ALA A 98 32.18 24.16 -19.98
CA ALA A 98 32.65 22.94 -19.35
C ALA A 98 34.08 22.55 -19.72
N LYS A 99 34.52 22.88 -20.94
CA LYS A 99 35.91 22.69 -21.36
C LYS A 99 36.86 23.64 -20.62
N GLU A 100 36.48 24.92 -20.51
CA GLU A 100 37.31 25.94 -19.87
C GLU A 100 37.38 25.77 -18.34
N ASN A 101 36.26 25.40 -17.70
CA ASN A 101 36.12 25.34 -16.24
C ASN A 101 36.00 23.90 -15.70
N SER A 102 36.57 22.92 -16.39
CA SER A 102 36.39 21.48 -16.09
C SER A 102 36.69 21.10 -14.62
N MET A 103 37.72 21.70 -14.01
CA MET A 103 38.08 21.45 -12.61
C MET A 103 37.05 22.02 -11.63
N GLN A 104 36.64 23.28 -11.83
CA GLN A 104 35.64 23.94 -10.97
C GLN A 104 34.29 23.22 -11.05
N LEU A 105 33.89 22.79 -12.25
CA LEU A 105 32.69 21.97 -12.43
C LEU A 105 32.79 20.62 -11.76
N SER A 106 33.96 19.97 -11.79
CA SER A 106 34.16 18.68 -11.12
C SER A 106 34.03 18.84 -9.60
N VAL A 107 34.65 19.87 -9.02
CA VAL A 107 34.54 20.17 -7.58
C VAL A 107 33.10 20.53 -7.21
N GLY A 108 32.45 21.38 -8.01
CA GLY A 108 31.04 21.76 -7.82
C GLY A 108 30.10 20.56 -7.92
N ALA A 109 30.32 19.67 -8.88
CA ALA A 109 29.52 18.45 -9.05
C ALA A 109 29.69 17.49 -7.86
N VAL A 110 30.92 17.27 -7.39
CA VAL A 110 31.17 16.45 -6.20
C VAL A 110 30.52 17.07 -4.96
N GLY A 111 30.63 18.39 -4.78
CA GLY A 111 29.98 19.12 -3.70
C GLY A 111 28.46 19.01 -3.74
N ALA A 112 27.86 19.17 -4.92
CA ALA A 112 26.41 19.04 -5.13
C ALA A 112 25.92 17.62 -4.82
N ILE A 113 26.65 16.59 -5.25
CA ILE A 113 26.33 15.19 -4.93
C ILE A 113 26.43 14.94 -3.44
N TYR A 114 27.49 15.41 -2.79
CA TYR A 114 27.66 15.28 -1.34
C TYR A 114 26.51 15.95 -0.59
N ALA A 115 26.17 17.20 -0.95
CA ALA A 115 25.06 17.93 -0.37
C ALA A 115 23.71 17.22 -0.59
N GLY A 116 23.49 16.66 -1.78
CA GLY A 116 22.28 15.90 -2.10
C GLY A 116 22.15 14.62 -1.27
N ILE A 117 23.23 13.86 -1.11
CA ILE A 117 23.27 12.68 -0.24
C ILE A 117 23.00 13.09 1.21
N TRP A 118 23.68 14.11 1.71
CA TRP A 118 23.50 14.63 3.07
C TRP A 118 22.07 15.08 3.34
N PHE A 119 21.49 15.88 2.43
CA PHE A 119 20.11 16.33 2.51
C PHE A 119 19.14 15.15 2.54
N ARG A 120 19.38 14.11 1.73
CA ARG A 120 18.57 12.89 1.72
C ARG A 120 18.65 12.14 3.05
N PHE A 121 19.84 12.05 3.66
CA PHE A 121 20.00 11.46 5.01
C PHE A 121 19.22 12.25 6.07
N ILE A 122 19.31 13.58 6.05
CA ILE A 122 18.55 14.45 6.97
C ILE A 122 17.05 14.26 6.76
N TYR A 123 16.58 14.27 5.50
CA TYR A 123 15.17 14.10 5.17
C TYR A 123 14.63 12.75 5.66
N LEU A 124 15.33 11.65 5.37
CA LEU A 124 14.93 10.31 5.81
C LEU A 124 15.00 10.19 7.34
N HIS A 125 16.05 10.73 7.97
CA HIS A 125 16.15 10.77 9.42
C HIS A 125 14.96 11.51 10.04
N HIS A 126 14.65 12.71 9.56
CA HIS A 126 13.51 13.47 10.06
C HIS A 126 12.17 12.75 9.85
N ARG A 127 12.00 12.03 8.73
CA ARG A 127 10.79 11.24 8.45
C ARG A 127 10.65 10.02 9.37
N ILE A 128 11.71 9.27 9.61
CA ILE A 128 11.67 8.00 10.37
C ILE A 128 11.61 8.23 11.89
N PHE A 129 12.19 9.34 12.37
CA PHE A 129 12.27 9.65 13.79
C PHE A 129 11.12 10.54 14.30
N LYS A 130 10.04 10.69 13.53
CA LYS A 130 8.84 11.35 14.05
C LYS A 130 8.26 10.52 15.21
N PRO A 131 7.74 11.16 16.26
CA PRO A 131 7.13 10.44 17.39
C PRO A 131 5.83 9.73 16.97
N ASP A 132 5.13 10.27 15.97
CA ASP A 132 3.87 9.73 15.44
C ASP A 132 4.07 8.74 14.28
N THR A 133 5.10 7.89 14.34
CA THR A 133 5.24 6.78 13.38
C THR A 133 4.76 5.45 13.94
N TRP A 134 4.43 4.50 13.08
CA TRP A 134 3.97 3.18 13.53
C TRP A 134 5.10 2.40 14.21
N ALA A 135 6.36 2.63 13.83
CA ALA A 135 7.49 2.05 14.54
C ALA A 135 7.64 2.58 15.98
N SER A 136 7.01 3.71 16.29
CA SER A 136 7.00 4.31 17.63
C SER A 136 5.73 3.96 18.43
N TRP A 137 4.79 3.21 17.83
CA TRP A 137 3.59 2.74 18.53
C TRP A 137 3.98 1.85 19.72
N LYS A 138 3.59 2.27 20.94
CA LYS A 138 4.04 1.69 22.23
C LYS A 138 5.56 1.74 22.47
N ASN A 139 6.24 2.86 22.18
CA ASN A 139 7.71 2.93 22.27
C ASN A 139 8.34 2.48 23.61
N LYS A 140 7.56 2.48 24.70
CA LYS A 140 7.99 2.07 26.04
C LYS A 140 8.17 0.57 26.17
N SER A 141 7.51 -0.21 25.32
CA SER A 141 7.60 -1.66 25.30
C SER A 141 8.60 -2.12 24.26
N ASP A 142 9.49 -3.02 24.65
CA ASP A 142 10.40 -3.69 23.73
C ASP A 142 9.65 -4.67 22.82
N LEU A 143 10.29 -5.11 21.74
CA LEU A 143 9.72 -6.08 20.81
C LEU A 143 9.38 -7.41 21.50
N ASP A 144 10.21 -7.86 22.43
CA ASP A 144 10.00 -9.11 23.17
C ASP A 144 8.79 -9.00 24.12
N GLU A 145 8.61 -7.85 24.77
CA GLU A 145 7.41 -7.57 25.56
C GLU A 145 6.15 -7.56 24.69
N LEU A 146 6.21 -6.95 23.50
CA LEU A 146 5.09 -6.96 22.56
C LEU A 146 4.70 -8.38 22.12
N GLN A 147 5.68 -9.29 21.98
CA GLN A 147 5.43 -10.68 21.63
C GLN A 147 4.84 -11.50 22.78
N SER A 148 5.09 -11.09 24.02
CA SER A 148 4.50 -11.74 25.20
C SER A 148 3.00 -11.46 25.37
N ILE A 149 2.49 -10.37 24.77
CA ILE A 149 1.07 -10.02 24.78
C ILE A 149 0.30 -11.00 23.89
N SER A 150 -0.85 -11.48 24.38
CA SER A 150 -1.80 -12.26 23.58
C SER A 150 -2.08 -11.60 22.22
N GLN A 151 -1.91 -12.35 21.13
CA GLN A 151 -2.09 -11.84 19.77
C GLN A 151 -3.50 -11.26 19.55
N ALA A 152 -4.53 -11.85 20.17
CA ALA A 152 -5.91 -11.37 20.08
C ALA A 152 -6.13 -10.03 20.81
N GLN A 153 -5.45 -9.83 21.94
CA GLN A 153 -5.48 -8.55 22.65
C GLN A 153 -4.71 -7.49 21.86
N LEU A 154 -3.50 -7.83 21.41
CA LEU A 154 -2.64 -6.91 20.68
C LEU A 154 -3.26 -6.45 19.36
N SER A 155 -3.91 -7.35 18.62
CA SER A 155 -4.59 -7.00 17.37
C SER A 155 -5.77 -6.05 17.61
N ARG A 156 -6.56 -6.28 18.65
CA ARG A 156 -7.66 -5.38 19.04
C ARG A 156 -7.14 -3.99 19.38
N GLU A 157 -6.10 -3.89 20.20
CA GLU A 157 -5.47 -2.61 20.55
C GLU A 157 -4.87 -1.91 19.33
N LEU A 158 -4.28 -2.66 18.41
CA LEU A 158 -3.73 -2.13 17.16
C LEU A 158 -4.84 -1.55 16.27
N VAL A 159 -5.95 -2.27 16.09
CA VAL A 159 -7.11 -1.79 15.29
C VAL A 159 -7.71 -0.52 15.90
N LEU A 160 -7.87 -0.47 17.23
CA LEU A 160 -8.34 0.74 17.92
C LEU A 160 -7.38 1.91 17.73
N ALA A 161 -6.07 1.67 17.76
CA ALA A 161 -5.06 2.71 17.50
C ALA A 161 -5.10 3.21 16.04
N ILE A 162 -5.31 2.31 15.07
CA ILE A 162 -5.49 2.64 13.66
C ILE A 162 -6.71 3.54 13.46
N GLN A 163 -7.85 3.13 14.04
CA GLN A 163 -9.07 3.94 13.99
C GLN A 163 -8.83 5.30 14.63
N LYS A 164 -8.29 5.35 15.85
CA LYS A 164 -8.00 6.62 16.52
C LYS A 164 -7.10 7.55 15.72
N LYS A 165 -6.13 7.01 14.96
CA LYS A 165 -5.19 7.81 14.17
C LYS A 165 -5.79 8.35 12.87
N TYR A 166 -6.61 7.56 12.17
CA TYR A 166 -7.13 7.92 10.84
C TYR A 166 -8.61 8.27 10.78
N GLN A 167 -9.37 8.07 11.86
CA GLN A 167 -10.78 8.39 11.90
C GLN A 167 -10.95 9.91 11.87
N ALA A 168 -11.42 10.40 10.73
CA ALA A 168 -11.80 11.79 10.57
C ALA A 168 -13.17 12.03 11.26
N ALA A 169 -13.32 13.20 11.88
CA ALA A 169 -14.52 13.53 12.66
C ALA A 169 -15.81 13.53 11.82
N ASP A 170 -15.70 13.67 10.50
CA ASP A 170 -16.78 13.74 9.53
C ASP A 170 -17.25 12.37 9.00
N LYS A 171 -16.46 11.29 9.18
CA LYS A 171 -16.73 9.98 8.55
C LYS A 171 -16.68 8.81 9.55
N ILE A 172 -17.55 8.86 10.56
CA ILE A 172 -17.59 7.84 11.62
C ILE A 172 -17.98 6.45 11.08
N ALA A 173 -18.80 6.38 10.02
CA ALA A 173 -19.29 5.12 9.46
C ALA A 173 -18.24 4.36 8.61
N ASP A 174 -17.11 4.98 8.27
CA ASP A 174 -16.11 4.36 7.39
C ASP A 174 -15.09 3.56 8.20
N PHE A 175 -15.36 2.27 8.35
CA PHE A 175 -14.47 1.33 9.03
C PHE A 175 -13.26 0.92 8.18
N ILE A 176 -13.36 0.93 6.85
CA ILE A 176 -12.37 0.30 5.95
C ILE A 176 -11.23 1.26 5.60
N THR A 177 -11.53 2.54 5.39
CA THR A 177 -10.52 3.52 4.99
C THR A 177 -9.37 3.66 5.99
N PRO A 178 -9.59 3.71 7.33
CA PRO A 178 -8.50 3.72 8.32
C PRO A 178 -7.55 2.52 8.19
N LEU A 179 -8.11 1.34 7.92
CA LEU A 179 -7.34 0.11 7.78
C LEU A 179 -6.48 0.12 6.51
N MET A 180 -7.01 0.63 5.41
CA MET A 180 -6.26 0.79 4.16
C MET A 180 -5.15 1.83 4.30
N ALA A 181 -5.44 2.97 4.96
CA ALA A 181 -4.45 4.01 5.24
C ALA A 181 -3.29 3.45 6.08
N PHE A 182 -3.58 2.64 7.10
CA PHE A 182 -2.56 1.93 7.87
C PHE A 182 -1.64 1.05 7.02
N ILE A 183 -2.19 0.26 6.09
CA ILE A 183 -1.38 -0.60 5.21
C ILE A 183 -0.46 0.25 4.32
N VAL A 184 -0.96 1.36 3.78
CA VAL A 184 -0.15 2.26 2.95
C VAL A 184 0.98 2.87 3.78
N ASP A 185 0.67 3.42 4.95
CA ASP A 185 1.64 4.09 5.80
C ASP A 185 2.69 3.12 6.35
N ILE A 186 2.30 1.92 6.80
CA ILE A 186 3.26 0.94 7.33
C ILE A 186 4.25 0.48 6.24
N ASN A 187 3.76 0.24 5.01
CA ASN A 187 4.62 -0.12 3.89
C ASN A 187 5.53 1.05 3.48
N SER A 188 5.00 2.27 3.47
CA SER A 188 5.77 3.49 3.21
C SER A 188 6.89 3.68 4.23
N GLU A 189 6.60 3.53 5.52
CA GLU A 189 7.60 3.61 6.60
C GLU A 189 8.68 2.53 6.45
N MET A 190 8.29 1.28 6.19
CA MET A 190 9.23 0.19 5.91
C MET A 190 10.13 0.49 4.70
N ASN A 191 9.58 1.04 3.62
CA ASN A 191 10.33 1.41 2.42
C ASN A 191 11.34 2.54 2.70
N HIS A 192 10.97 3.55 3.50
CA HIS A 192 11.90 4.61 3.92
C HIS A 192 13.05 4.05 4.76
N ILE A 193 12.76 3.14 5.71
CA ILE A 193 13.77 2.49 6.55
C ILE A 193 14.73 1.64 5.69
N ASN A 194 14.19 0.80 4.80
CA ASN A 194 14.99 -0.02 3.89
C ASN A 194 15.86 0.84 2.96
N SER A 195 15.31 1.94 2.44
CA SER A 195 16.04 2.89 1.61
C SER A 195 17.20 3.53 2.35
N PHE A 196 17.02 3.87 3.63
CA PHE A 196 18.09 4.41 4.46
C PHE A 196 19.19 3.37 4.71
N ILE A 197 18.81 2.15 5.10
CA ILE A 197 19.75 1.05 5.33
C ILE A 197 20.54 0.76 4.05
N TRP A 198 19.86 0.66 2.91
CA TRP A 198 20.52 0.41 1.62
C TRP A 198 21.51 1.53 1.23
N GLN A 199 21.16 2.81 1.43
CA GLN A 199 22.06 3.93 1.18
C GLN A 199 23.30 3.86 2.08
N TYR A 200 23.10 3.60 3.38
CA TYR A 200 24.21 3.44 4.32
C TYR A 200 25.14 2.28 3.93
N GLU A 201 24.59 1.09 3.64
CA GLU A 201 25.39 -0.07 3.24
C GLU A 201 26.11 0.19 1.91
N SER A 202 25.50 0.94 0.99
CA SER A 202 26.13 1.36 -0.25
C SER A 202 27.32 2.30 0.01
N LEU A 203 27.15 3.32 0.87
CA LEU A 203 28.24 4.21 1.30
C LEU A 203 29.37 3.45 2.01
N LYS A 204 29.01 2.45 2.82
CA LYS A 204 29.97 1.58 3.51
C LYS A 204 30.78 0.74 2.53
N LYS A 205 30.15 0.15 1.51
CA LYS A 205 30.82 -0.63 0.45
C LYS A 205 31.86 0.19 -0.31
N ILE A 206 31.55 1.45 -0.60
CA ILE A 206 32.46 2.38 -1.29
C ILE A 206 33.45 3.09 -0.35
N LYS A 207 33.50 2.71 0.93
CA LYS A 207 34.37 3.30 1.97
C LYS A 207 34.18 4.81 2.18
N LEU A 208 33.05 5.38 1.76
CA LEU A 208 32.73 6.81 1.98
C LEU A 208 32.04 7.06 3.33
N ILE A 209 31.86 6.02 4.16
CA ILE A 209 31.18 6.17 5.45
C ILE A 209 31.91 7.08 6.43
N ALA A 210 33.23 7.25 6.28
CA ALA A 210 34.02 8.15 7.11
C ALA A 210 33.57 9.62 6.99
N LEU A 211 32.97 10.01 5.85
CA LEU A 211 32.41 11.35 5.64
C LEU A 211 31.06 11.55 6.36
N PHE A 212 30.42 10.47 6.82
CA PHE A 212 29.10 10.48 7.44
C PHE A 212 29.15 9.81 8.82
N PRO A 213 29.87 10.37 9.80
CA PRO A 213 30.00 9.76 11.13
C PRO A 213 28.65 9.74 11.86
N GLY A 214 28.47 8.74 12.74
CA GLY A 214 27.32 8.65 13.64
C GLY A 214 26.15 7.77 13.17
N TYR A 215 26.02 7.48 11.87
CA TYR A 215 24.88 6.71 11.36
C TYR A 215 24.91 5.21 11.67
N GLY A 216 26.04 4.65 12.12
CA GLY A 216 26.13 3.23 12.46
C GLY A 216 25.16 2.81 13.58
N LYS A 217 25.03 3.64 14.63
CA LYS A 217 24.05 3.42 15.70
C LYS A 217 22.61 3.57 15.19
N THR A 218 22.38 4.57 14.35
CA THR A 218 21.09 4.83 13.69
C THR A 218 20.63 3.60 12.89
N VAL A 219 21.51 2.99 12.10
CA VAL A 219 21.15 1.80 11.29
C VAL A 219 20.76 0.60 12.15
N LYS A 220 21.42 0.39 13.30
CA LYS A 220 21.02 -0.67 14.24
C LYS A 220 19.59 -0.44 14.76
N LEU A 221 19.30 0.78 15.21
CA LEU A 221 17.97 1.17 15.68
C LEU A 221 16.91 1.07 14.56
N LEU A 222 17.26 1.43 13.34
CA LEU A 222 16.38 1.29 12.17
C LEU A 222 16.03 -0.16 11.86
N ARG A 223 16.98 -1.10 12.03
CA ARG A 223 16.69 -2.54 11.88
C ARG A 223 15.73 -3.04 12.95
N GLU A 224 15.85 -2.57 14.19
CA GLU A 224 14.90 -2.88 15.27
C GLU A 224 13.51 -2.32 14.97
N LYS A 225 13.41 -1.06 14.54
CA LYS A 225 12.16 -0.46 14.05
C LYS A 225 11.55 -1.27 12.90
N LEU A 226 12.35 -1.72 11.94
CA LEU A 226 11.87 -2.55 10.82
C LEU A 226 11.28 -3.88 11.28
N LYS A 227 11.95 -4.58 12.21
CA LYS A 227 11.42 -5.83 12.82
C LYS A 227 10.07 -5.58 13.50
N ARG A 228 9.96 -4.47 14.24
CA ARG A 228 8.72 -4.07 14.90
C ARG A 228 7.60 -3.80 13.89
N LEU A 229 7.87 -3.05 12.81
CA LEU A 229 6.88 -2.80 11.75
C LEU A 229 6.41 -4.09 11.08
N LEU A 230 7.34 -5.02 10.79
CA LEU A 230 7.01 -6.34 10.25
C LEU A 230 6.09 -7.13 11.19
N PHE A 231 6.39 -7.10 12.49
CA PHE A 231 5.55 -7.73 13.50
C PHE A 231 4.14 -7.12 13.53
N LEU A 232 4.01 -5.80 13.54
CA LEU A 232 2.70 -5.12 13.49
C LEU A 232 1.91 -5.47 12.22
N LYS A 233 2.58 -5.50 11.07
CA LYS A 233 1.98 -5.90 9.79
C LYS A 233 1.44 -7.34 9.87
N ASN A 234 2.19 -8.26 10.49
CA ASN A 234 1.76 -9.65 10.66
C ASN A 234 0.57 -9.77 11.62
N VAL A 235 0.61 -9.08 12.77
CA VAL A 235 -0.50 -9.06 13.74
C VAL A 235 -1.79 -8.55 13.08
N PHE A 236 -1.68 -7.46 12.32
CA PHE A 236 -2.81 -6.92 11.57
C PHE A 236 -3.29 -7.87 10.46
N GLY A 237 -2.38 -8.50 9.73
CA GLY A 237 -2.70 -9.49 8.70
C GLY A 237 -3.45 -10.70 9.25
N SER A 238 -3.04 -11.24 10.40
CA SER A 238 -3.75 -12.32 11.09
C SER A 238 -5.15 -11.90 11.52
N TRP A 239 -5.30 -10.68 12.04
CA TRP A 239 -6.61 -10.15 12.41
C TRP A 239 -7.53 -9.97 11.20
N MET A 240 -7.02 -9.46 10.07
CA MET A 240 -7.80 -9.35 8.82
C MET A 240 -8.28 -10.72 8.32
N ALA A 241 -7.44 -11.75 8.46
CA ALA A 241 -7.82 -13.12 8.09
C ALA A 241 -8.94 -13.65 8.98
N GLU A 242 -8.84 -13.48 10.30
CA GLU A 242 -9.87 -13.87 11.26
C GLU A 242 -11.18 -13.09 11.04
N TYR A 243 -11.09 -11.78 10.81
CA TYR A 243 -12.23 -10.93 10.49
C TYR A 243 -12.97 -11.41 9.25
N LYS A 244 -12.24 -11.72 8.16
CA LYS A 244 -12.82 -12.27 6.93
C LYS A 244 -13.51 -13.61 7.17
N ILE A 245 -12.93 -14.48 8.00
CA ILE A 245 -13.56 -15.76 8.39
C ILE A 245 -14.86 -15.49 9.16
N SER A 246 -14.84 -14.60 10.15
CA SER A 246 -16.04 -14.27 10.94
C SER A 246 -17.16 -13.65 10.13
N MET A 247 -16.84 -12.83 9.12
CA MET A 247 -17.83 -12.22 8.22
C MET A 247 -18.43 -13.25 7.24
N ASN A 248 -17.63 -14.22 6.81
CA ASN A 248 -18.10 -15.28 5.91
C ASN A 248 -18.83 -16.42 6.64
N MET A 249 -18.61 -16.57 7.95
CA MET A 249 -19.44 -17.43 8.80
C MET A 249 -20.83 -16.81 8.90
N LYS A 250 -21.68 -17.11 7.92
CA LYS A 250 -23.10 -16.76 7.93
C LYS A 250 -23.68 -17.07 9.32
N PRO A 251 -24.52 -16.19 9.90
CA PRO A 251 -25.16 -16.42 11.19
C PRO A 251 -25.95 -17.74 11.22
N GLU A 252 -26.31 -18.29 10.06
CA GLU A 252 -26.93 -19.60 9.92
C GLU A 252 -26.05 -20.77 10.39
N ASN A 253 -24.73 -20.71 10.20
CA ASN A 253 -23.82 -21.74 10.71
C ASN A 253 -23.64 -21.63 12.23
N THR A 254 -23.59 -20.41 12.75
CA THR A 254 -23.60 -20.15 14.20
C THR A 254 -24.91 -20.63 14.82
N ARG A 255 -26.05 -20.37 14.17
CA ARG A 255 -27.37 -20.85 14.60
C ARG A 255 -27.47 -22.37 14.54
N ARG A 256 -26.91 -23.01 13.51
CA ARG A 256 -26.81 -24.48 13.41
C ARG A 256 -25.89 -25.05 14.49
N ALA A 257 -24.77 -24.41 14.82
CA ALA A 257 -23.87 -24.84 15.88
C ALA A 257 -24.52 -24.72 17.27
N ILE A 258 -25.19 -23.60 17.56
CA ILE A 258 -25.97 -23.39 18.79
C ILE A 258 -27.10 -24.42 18.89
N ASN A 259 -27.86 -24.64 17.81
CA ASN A 259 -28.94 -25.63 17.80
C ASN A 259 -28.42 -27.07 18.00
N ARG A 260 -27.25 -27.42 17.43
CA ARG A 260 -26.61 -28.72 17.68
C ARG A 260 -26.17 -28.85 19.14
N ALA A 261 -25.52 -27.83 19.71
CA ALA A 261 -25.11 -27.84 21.11
C ALA A 261 -26.32 -28.00 22.04
N ALA A 262 -27.39 -27.23 21.82
CA ALA A 262 -28.63 -27.34 22.58
C ALA A 262 -29.25 -28.75 22.48
N ASN A 263 -29.29 -29.34 21.28
CA ASN A 263 -29.79 -30.70 21.07
C ASN A 263 -28.95 -31.76 21.81
N HIS A 264 -27.62 -31.61 21.84
CA HIS A 264 -26.74 -32.50 22.59
C HIS A 264 -26.92 -32.37 24.11
N THR A 265 -27.05 -31.15 24.64
CA THR A 265 -27.33 -30.95 26.07
C THR A 265 -28.68 -31.54 26.46
N THR A 266 -29.69 -31.44 25.58
CA THR A 266 -31.02 -32.02 25.79
C THR A 266 -31.00 -33.55 25.76
N LEU A 267 -30.16 -34.15 24.90
CA LEU A 267 -29.97 -35.60 24.87
C LEU A 267 -29.26 -36.12 26.13
N ALA A 268 -28.24 -35.39 26.60
CA ALA A 268 -27.49 -35.75 27.80
C ALA A 268 -28.36 -35.69 29.06
N THR A 269 -29.17 -34.64 29.21
CA THR A 269 -30.11 -34.50 30.33
C THR A 269 -31.22 -35.54 30.28
N LYS A 270 -31.78 -35.85 29.10
CA LYS A 270 -32.75 -36.95 28.95
C LYS A 270 -32.15 -38.30 29.36
N LYS A 271 -30.90 -38.58 28.98
CA LYS A 271 -30.21 -39.83 29.35
C LYS A 271 -29.96 -39.93 30.86
N GLN A 272 -29.59 -38.82 31.50
CA GLN A 272 -29.47 -38.75 32.97
C GLN A 272 -30.83 -38.99 33.65
N TYR A 273 -31.90 -38.37 33.17
CA TYR A 273 -33.24 -38.52 33.77
C TYR A 273 -33.78 -39.94 33.63
N SER A 274 -33.56 -40.59 32.47
CA SER A 274 -33.94 -42.00 32.28
C SER A 274 -33.15 -42.95 33.18
N ALA A 275 -31.87 -42.67 33.42
CA ALA A 275 -31.04 -43.47 34.32
C ALA A 275 -31.50 -43.32 35.78
N ALA A 276 -31.83 -42.10 36.21
CA ALA A 276 -32.36 -41.82 37.55
C ALA A 276 -33.71 -42.52 37.78
N ARG A 277 -34.63 -42.44 36.82
CA ARG A 277 -35.95 -43.09 36.91
C ARG A 277 -35.86 -44.62 36.97
N ASN A 278 -34.98 -45.23 36.16
CA ASN A 278 -34.77 -46.68 36.21
C ASN A 278 -34.21 -47.13 37.56
N LYS A 279 -33.32 -46.33 38.16
CA LYS A 279 -32.82 -46.59 39.51
C LYS A 279 -33.94 -46.57 40.55
N GLU A 280 -34.83 -45.59 40.50
CA GLU A 280 -35.98 -45.47 41.39
C GLU A 280 -36.96 -46.65 41.22
N ILE A 281 -37.23 -47.08 39.98
CA ILE A 281 -38.08 -48.25 39.70
C ILE A 281 -37.46 -49.52 40.32
N VAL A 282 -36.15 -49.73 40.18
CA VAL A 282 -35.46 -50.90 40.75
C VAL A 282 -35.49 -50.84 42.28
N GLU A 283 -35.23 -49.69 42.89
CA GLU A 283 -35.31 -49.53 44.34
C GLU A 283 -36.73 -49.78 44.89
N ASN A 284 -37.76 -49.27 44.21
CA ASN A 284 -39.15 -49.51 44.58
C ASN A 284 -39.56 -50.97 44.38
N PHE A 285 -39.10 -51.61 43.30
CA PHE A 285 -39.32 -53.03 43.05
C PHE A 285 -38.68 -53.90 44.15
N LEU A 286 -37.42 -53.62 44.52
CA LEU A 286 -36.72 -54.31 45.60
C LEU A 286 -37.41 -54.12 46.96
N LYS A 287 -37.94 -52.92 47.25
CA LYS A 287 -38.74 -52.65 48.46
C LYS A 287 -40.09 -53.36 48.48
N SER A 288 -40.66 -53.67 47.31
CA SER A 288 -41.97 -54.33 47.17
C SER A 288 -41.91 -55.86 47.17
N GLN A 289 -40.71 -56.45 47.12
CA GLN A 289 -40.54 -57.90 47.23
C GLN A 289 -41.00 -58.35 48.62
N PRO A 290 -42.01 -59.24 48.72
CA PRO A 290 -42.50 -59.71 50.01
C PRO A 290 -41.36 -60.44 50.74
N THR A 291 -41.15 -60.08 52.00
CA THR A 291 -40.12 -60.62 52.91
C THR A 291 -40.36 -62.09 53.29
N THR A 292 -41.06 -62.85 52.45
CA THR A 292 -41.47 -64.23 52.72
C THR A 292 -40.46 -65.27 52.28
N LEU A 293 -39.38 -64.89 51.59
CA LEU A 293 -38.35 -65.83 51.09
C LEU A 293 -37.10 -65.95 51.98
N SER A 294 -36.91 -65.07 52.97
CA SER A 294 -35.80 -65.18 53.95
C SER A 294 -36.14 -66.08 55.15
N GLN A 295 -37.40 -66.51 55.31
CA GLN A 295 -37.80 -67.43 56.38
C GLN A 295 -37.81 -68.91 55.97
N SER A 296 -37.84 -69.26 54.67
CA SER A 296 -37.87 -70.67 54.23
C SER A 296 -36.49 -71.31 54.04
N LEU A 297 -35.40 -70.54 54.00
CA LEU A 297 -34.03 -71.06 53.93
C LEU A 297 -33.38 -71.24 55.32
N ALA A 298 -33.93 -70.63 56.36
CA ALA A 298 -33.47 -70.83 57.73
C ALA A 298 -34.02 -72.13 58.37
N GLN A 299 -34.98 -72.81 57.73
CA GLN A 299 -35.59 -74.06 58.22
C GLN A 299 -35.02 -75.35 57.59
N GLN A 300 -34.03 -75.27 56.70
CA GLN A 300 -33.34 -76.45 56.12
C GLN A 300 -31.92 -76.67 56.68
N ALA A 301 -31.52 -75.92 57.71
CA ALA A 301 -30.21 -76.01 58.35
C ALA A 301 -30.24 -76.50 59.80
N CYS A 302 -31.33 -77.13 60.24
CA CYS A 302 -31.42 -77.89 61.51
C CYS A 302 -32.01 -79.27 61.24
#